data_AF-A0AA43QDS9-F1
#
_entry.id   AF-A0AA43QDS9-F1
#
_cell.length_a   1.000
_cell.length_b   1.000
_cell.length_c   1.000
_cell.angle_alpha   90.00
_cell.angle_beta   90.00
_cell.angle_gamma   90.00
#
_symmetry.space_group_name_H-M   'P 1'
#
loop_
_entity.id
_entity.type
_entity.pdbx_description
1 polymer ?
#
loop_
_entity_poly.entity_id
_entity_poly.type
_entity_poly.pdbx_seq_one_letter_code
_entity_poly.pdbx_strand_id
1 'polypeptide(L)' 'MSQFPSTKSKRVLAALLSIGWNIKRQTGSHKVLQRENWPDFTFAFHDSEEIGSTMLKRIAKKPD' A
#
# COMPACT_ATOMS: atom_id res chain seq x y z
N MET A 1 3.16 -21.04 -7.17
CA MET A 1 2.43 -19.75 -7.16
C MET A 1 3.20 -18.78 -6.27
N SER A 2 3.51 -17.57 -6.72
CA SER A 2 4.11 -16.57 -5.83
C SER A 2 3.09 -16.16 -4.77
N GLN A 3 3.50 -16.10 -3.50
CA GLN A 3 2.64 -15.65 -2.39
C GLN A 3 2.04 -14.24 -2.63
N PHE A 4 2.65 -13.47 -3.53
CA PHE A 4 2.22 -12.14 -3.93
C PHE A 4 2.06 -12.07 -5.46
N PRO A 5 0.88 -12.38 -6.02
CA PRO A 5 0.61 -12.16 -7.43
C PRO A 5 0.49 -10.65 -7.73
N SER A 6 0.77 -10.26 -8.98
CA SER A 6 0.51 -8.88 -9.45
C SER A 6 -0.93 -8.48 -9.12
N THR A 7 -1.13 -7.34 -8.46
CA THR A 7 -2.44 -6.93 -7.94
C THR A 7 -2.72 -5.47 -8.25
N LYS A 8 -3.95 -5.15 -8.67
CA LYS A 8 -4.38 -3.76 -8.90
C LYS A 8 -4.15 -2.89 -7.66
N SER A 9 -3.53 -1.74 -7.85
CA SER A 9 -3.20 -0.77 -6.79
C SER A 9 -4.42 -0.41 -5.94
N LYS A 10 -5.59 -0.22 -6.57
CA LYS A 10 -6.86 0.06 -5.88
C LYS A 10 -7.24 -1.04 -4.87
N ARG A 11 -6.98 -2.32 -5.21
CA ARG A 11 -7.23 -3.46 -4.30
C ARG A 11 -6.21 -3.48 -3.16
N VAL A 12 -4.96 -3.15 -3.44
CA VAL A 12 -3.91 -3.05 -2.41
C VAL A 12 -4.22 -1.94 -1.42
N LEU A 13 -4.62 -0.76 -1.90
CA LEU A 13 -5.02 0.36 -1.05
C LEU A 13 -6.22 -0.02 -0.18
N ALA A 14 -7.27 -0.61 -0.76
CA ALA A 14 -8.43 -1.08 0.00
C ALA A 14 -8.03 -2.08 1.10
N ALA A 15 -7.13 -3.03 0.78
CA ALA A 15 -6.64 -3.99 1.76
C ALA A 15 -5.83 -3.31 2.88
N LEU A 16 -4.94 -2.37 2.56
CA LEU A 16 -4.20 -1.60 3.57
C LEU A 16 -5.14 -0.87 4.53
N LEU A 17 -6.17 -0.20 4.00
CA LEU A 17 -7.16 0.48 4.82
C LEU A 17 -7.93 -0.50 5.72
N SER A 18 -8.29 -1.68 5.19
CA SER A 18 -9.02 -2.70 5.96
C SER A 18 -8.22 -3.29 7.13
N ILE A 19 -6.88 -3.33 7.05
CA ILE A 19 -6.01 -3.87 8.11
C ILE A 19 -5.53 -2.78 9.10
N GLY A 20 -6.13 -1.60 9.06
CA GLY A 20 -5.90 -0.53 10.03
C GLY A 20 -4.90 0.56 9.60
N TRP A 21 -4.52 0.61 8.31
CA TRP A 21 -3.90 1.84 7.79
C TRP A 21 -4.98 2.90 7.56
N ASN A 22 -4.60 4.17 7.71
CA ASN A 22 -5.47 5.32 7.45
C ASN A 22 -4.78 6.31 6.54
N ILE A 23 -5.55 7.04 5.72
CA ILE A 23 -5.00 8.13 4.90
C ILE A 23 -4.70 9.31 5.82
N LYS A 24 -3.43 9.64 6.00
CA LYS A 24 -2.97 10.82 6.73
C LYS A 24 -3.12 12.10 5.92
N ARG A 25 -2.74 12.04 4.64
CA ARG A 25 -2.89 13.13 3.66
C ARG A 25 -2.90 12.60 2.23
N GLN A 26 -3.48 13.37 1.31
CA GLN A 26 -3.51 13.04 -0.12
C GLN A 26 -3.27 14.29 -0.97
N THR A 27 -2.50 14.13 -2.04
CA THR A 27 -2.31 15.15 -3.09
C THR A 27 -2.27 14.44 -4.44
N GLY A 28 -3.29 14.68 -5.28
CA GLY A 28 -3.46 13.92 -6.53
C GLY A 28 -3.58 12.42 -6.27
N SER A 29 -2.79 11.61 -7.00
CA SER A 29 -2.72 10.16 -6.82
C SER A 29 -1.93 9.74 -5.57
N HIS A 30 -1.03 10.60 -5.06
CA HIS A 30 -0.17 10.30 -3.92
C HIS A 30 -0.94 10.36 -2.61
N LYS A 31 -0.83 9.29 -1.81
CA LYS A 31 -1.42 9.19 -0.47
C LYS A 31 -0.31 8.88 0.53
N VAL A 32 -0.30 9.56 1.66
CA VAL A 32 0.49 9.15 2.81
C VAL A 32 -0.44 8.39 3.75
N LEU A 33 -0.09 7.15 4.04
CA LEU A 33 -0.81 6.27 4.96
C LEU A 33 -0.09 6.26 6.30
N GLN A 34 -0.86 6.18 7.38
CA GLN A 34 -0.36 6.04 8.74
C GLN A 34 -1.03 4.84 9.42
N ARG A 35 -0.30 4.20 10.32
CA ARG A 35 -0.81 3.16 11.21
C ARG A 35 -0.08 3.30 12.54
N GLU A 36 -0.79 3.09 13.63
CA GLU A 36 -0.22 3.23 14.98
C GLU A 36 1.02 2.35 15.15
N ASN A 37 2.11 2.90 15.69
CA ASN A 37 3.41 2.23 15.87
C ASN A 37 4.07 1.76 14.55
N TRP A 38 3.72 2.38 13.42
CA TRP A 38 4.37 2.21 12.13
C TRP A 38 4.79 3.58 11.56
N PRO A 39 5.91 3.65 10.82
CA PRO A 39 6.25 4.83 10.03
C PRO A 39 5.16 5.15 8.98
N ASP A 40 5.08 6.43 8.62
CA ASP A 40 4.27 6.87 7.49
C ASP A 40 4.70 6.14 6.20
N PHE A 41 3.72 5.66 5.44
CA PHE A 41 3.94 4.98 4.17
C PHE A 41 3.40 5.80 3.00
N THR A 42 4.25 6.14 2.03
CA THR A 42 3.80 6.86 0.83
C THR A 42 3.32 5.87 -0.24
N PHE A 43 2.02 5.87 -0.50
CA PHE A 43 1.36 5.13 -1.57
C PHE A 43 1.18 6.03 -2.80
N ALA A 44 2.03 5.87 -3.80
CA ALA A 44 2.07 6.70 -5.02
C ALA A 44 1.74 5.87 -6.28
N PHE A 45 0.60 5.18 -6.27
CA PHE A 45 0.11 4.40 -7.40
C PHE A 45 -1.23 4.94 -7.90
N HIS A 46 -1.42 4.94 -9.22
CA HIS A 46 -2.71 5.22 -9.83
C HIS A 46 -3.62 4.01 -9.75
N ASP A 47 -4.93 4.20 -9.59
CA ASP A 47 -5.92 3.13 -9.37
C ASP A 47 -5.91 2.00 -10.44
N SER A 48 -5.51 2.29 -11.67
CA SER A 48 -5.44 1.34 -12.79
C SER A 48 -4.16 0.51 -12.83
N GLU A 49 -3.11 0.95 -12.12
CA GLU A 49 -1.81 0.30 -12.11
C GLU A 49 -1.84 -1.04 -11.39
N GLU A 50 -0.87 -1.89 -11.73
CA GLU A 50 -0.60 -3.12 -11.02
C GLU A 50 0.68 -3.02 -10.22
N ILE A 51 0.60 -3.48 -8.97
CA ILE A 51 1.73 -3.56 -8.07
C ILE A 51 2.28 -4.99 -8.18
N GLY A 52 3.50 -5.09 -8.69
CA GLY A 52 4.20 -6.37 -8.84
C GLY A 52 4.60 -7.00 -7.51
N SER A 53 4.92 -8.30 -7.56
CA SER A 53 5.22 -9.14 -6.40
C SER A 53 6.32 -8.58 -5.48
N THR A 54 7.35 -7.96 -6.06
CA THR A 54 8.48 -7.41 -5.29
C THR A 54 8.05 -6.23 -4.44
N MET A 55 7.20 -5.36 -4.97
CA MET A 55 6.69 -4.20 -4.24
C MET A 55 5.67 -4.63 -3.19
N LEU A 56 4.81 -5.61 -3.50
CA LEU A 56 3.89 -6.20 -2.51
C LEU A 56 4.63 -6.79 -1.30
N LYS A 57 5.75 -7.49 -1.52
CA LYS A 57 6.60 -7.99 -0.43
C LYS A 57 7.17 -6.86 0.44
N ARG A 58 7.53 -5.72 -0.16
CA ARG A 58 8.00 -4.54 0.59
C ARG A 58 6.89 -3.91 1.42
N ILE A 59 5.70 -3.76 0.83
CA ILE A 59 4.51 -3.23 1.53
C ILE A 59 4.12 -4.13 2.72
N ALA A 60 4.26 -5.44 2.58
CA ALA A 60 3.93 -6.40 3.63
C ALA A 60 4.96 -6.45 4.77
N LYS A 61 6.19 -5.97 4.57
CA LYS A 61 7.25 -6.03 5.58
C LYS A 61 7.09 -4.86 6.57
N LYS A 62 7.06 -5.18 7.88
CA LYS A 62 7.20 -4.18 8.93
C LYS A 62 8.61 -3.57 8.91
N PRO A 63 8.77 -2.24 8.94
CA PRO A 63 10.07 -1.63 9.21
C PRO A 63 10.57 -2.12 10.57
N ASP A 64 11.81 -2.62 10.61
CA ASP A 64 12.49 -3.06 11.82
C ASP A 64 12.68 -1.89 12.82
#